data_AF-A0A1I0YQG7-F1
#
_entry.id   AF-A0A1I0YQG7-F1
#
_cell.length_a   1.000
_cell.length_b   1.000
_cell.length_c   1.000
_cell.angle_alpha   90.00
_cell.angle_beta   90.00
_cell.angle_gamma   90.00
#
_symmetry.space_group_name_H-M   'P 1'
#
loop_
_entity.id
_entity.type
_entity.pdbx_description
1 polymer ?
#
loop_
_entity_poly.entity_id
_entity_poly.type
_entity_poly.pdbx_seq_one_letter_code
_entity_poly.pdbx_strand_id
1 'polypeptide(L)' 'MGMLDEEFVGFACAQSYRSFCYSSAQGEMTELYVEEKARRLGFASSLIALLEVKTYVSRCQKYKGANE' A
#
# COMPACT_ATOMS: atom_id res chain seq x y z
N MET A 1 8.57 -3.46 -0.81
CA MET A 1 9.22 -4.55 -0.04
C MET A 1 10.31 -3.96 0.82
N GLY A 2 10.65 -4.61 1.94
CA GLY A 2 11.76 -4.24 2.82
C GLY A 2 12.93 -5.19 2.64
N MET A 3 14.13 -4.63 2.55
CA MET A 3 15.39 -5.37 2.45
C MET A 3 16.32 -4.95 3.59
N LEU A 4 16.98 -5.91 4.24
CA LEU A 4 18.02 -5.67 5.26
C LEU A 4 19.21 -6.56 4.92
N ASP A 5 20.40 -5.98 4.75
CA ASP A 5 21.62 -6.72 4.39
C ASP A 5 21.44 -7.66 3.18
N GLU A 6 20.78 -7.14 2.13
CA GLU A 6 20.41 -7.86 0.89
C GLU A 6 19.40 -9.00 1.07
N GLU A 7 18.88 -9.20 2.28
CA GLU A 7 17.85 -10.18 2.58
C GLU A 7 16.46 -9.54 2.55
N PHE A 8 15.48 -10.27 2.00
CA PHE A 8 14.07 -9.87 2.07
C PHE A 8 13.55 -10.04 3.49
N VAL A 9 13.05 -8.97 4.09
CA VAL A 9 12.59 -8.95 5.49
C VAL A 9 11.16 -8.46 5.68
N GLY A 10 10.45 -8.12 4.61
CA GLY A 10 9.07 -7.68 4.75
C GLY A 10 8.39 -7.21 3.47
N PHE A 11 7.06 -7.16 3.54
CA PHE A 11 6.21 -6.70 2.47
C PHE A 11 4.94 -6.05 3.02
N ALA A 12 4.24 -5.34 2.14
CA ALA A 12 2.91 -4.86 2.40
C ALA A 12 2.09 -4.92 1.11
N CYS A 13 0.82 -5.27 1.26
CA CYS A 13 -0.15 -5.38 0.18
C CYS A 13 -1.29 -4.40 0.44
N ALA A 14 -1.81 -3.84 -0.65
CA ALA A 14 -2.98 -3.00 -0.59
C ALA A 14 -3.84 -3.17 -1.83
N GLN A 15 -5.12 -2.87 -1.66
CA GLN A 15 -6.09 -2.75 -2.74
C GLN A 15 -6.71 -1.37 -2.74
N SER A 16 -7.23 -0.96 -3.89
CA SER A 16 -8.05 0.26 -4.01
C SER A 16 -9.43 -0.13 -4.49
N TYR A 17 -10.46 0.25 -3.73
CA TYR A 17 -11.85 -0.04 -4.05
C TYR A 17 -12.73 1.22 -4.02
N ARG A 18 -13.86 1.16 -4.70
CA ARG A 18 -14.91 2.19 -4.63
C ARG A 18 -16.11 1.60 -3.94
N SER A 19 -16.71 2.38 -3.05
CA SER A 19 -17.99 2.08 -2.44
C SER A 19 -18.99 3.13 -2.87
N PHE A 20 -20.25 2.75 -3.02
CA PHE A 20 -21.34 3.69 -3.28
C PHE A 20 -21.52 4.70 -2.14
N CYS A 21 -21.05 4.36 -0.93
CA CYS A 21 -21.16 5.22 0.26
C CYS A 21 -20.21 6.42 0.26
N TYR A 22 -19.14 6.41 -0.55
CA TYR A 22 -18.10 7.43 -0.51
C TYR A 22 -17.85 8.04 -1.88
N SER A 23 -17.68 9.36 -1.91
CA SER A 23 -17.41 10.13 -3.13
C SER A 23 -16.07 9.80 -3.78
N SER A 24 -15.23 9.00 -3.14
CA SER A 24 -13.90 8.70 -3.62
C SER A 24 -13.41 7.29 -3.31
N ALA A 25 -12.51 6.79 -4.15
CA ALA A 25 -11.90 5.47 -3.96
C ALA A 25 -11.04 5.45 -2.70
N GLN A 26 -11.13 4.35 -1.95
CA GLN A 26 -10.40 4.11 -0.72
C GLN A 26 -9.25 3.13 -0.99
N GLY A 27 -8.15 3.33 -0.29
CA GLY A 27 -7.06 2.35 -0.20
C GLY A 27 -7.24 1.51 1.06
N GLU A 28 -7.07 0.20 0.95
CA GLU A 28 -7.09 -0.73 2.08
C GLU A 28 -5.81 -1.53 2.08
N MET A 29 -5.11 -1.55 3.21
CA MET A 29 -3.97 -2.41 3.43
C MET A 29 -4.49 -3.78 3.88
N THR A 30 -4.20 -4.81 3.07
CA THR A 30 -4.69 -6.17 3.31
C THR A 30 -3.69 -7.00 4.11
N GLU A 31 -2.39 -6.78 3.88
CA GLU A 31 -1.31 -7.45 4.61
C GLU A 31 -0.16 -6.50 4.87
N LEU A 32 0.47 -6.66 6.04
CA LEU A 32 1.72 -6.03 6.42
C LEU A 32 2.55 -7.02 7.22
N TYR A 33 3.74 -7.34 6.74
CA TYR A 33 4.63 -8.28 7.38
C TYR A 33 6.05 -7.74 7.43
N VAL A 34 6.67 -7.86 8.61
CA VAL A 34 8.09 -7.57 8.84
C VAL A 34 8.66 -8.65 9.75
N GLU A 35 9.74 -9.28 9.31
CA GLU A 35 10.50 -10.26 10.09
C GLU A 35 10.97 -9.67 11.41
N GLU A 36 11.02 -10.50 12.46
CA GLU A 36 11.33 -10.06 13.81
C GLU A 36 12.66 -9.31 13.92
N LYS A 37 13.71 -9.80 13.24
CA LYS A 37 15.03 -9.16 13.16
C LYS A 37 15.02 -7.77 12.54
N ALA A 38 14.00 -7.45 11.75
CA ALA A 38 13.85 -6.15 11.07
C ALA A 38 12.79 -5.25 11.73
N ARG A 39 12.16 -5.69 12.82
CA ARG A 39 11.19 -4.86 13.56
C ARG A 39 11.87 -3.70 14.26
N ARG A 40 11.10 -2.63 14.50
CA ARG A 40 11.56 -1.39 15.16
C ARG A 40 12.67 -0.61 14.42
N LEU A 41 13.04 -1.05 13.22
CA LEU A 41 13.96 -0.33 12.32
C LEU A 41 13.24 0.54 11.28
N GLY A 42 11.91 0.70 11.39
CA GLY A 42 11.13 1.60 10.52
C GLY A 42 10.57 0.99 9.24
N PHE A 43 10.90 -0.28 8.90
CA PHE A 43 10.41 -0.94 7.69
C PHE A 43 8.88 -0.88 7.52
N ALA A 44 8.12 -1.14 8.59
CA ALA A 44 6.66 -1.08 8.56
C ALA A 44 6.15 0.31 8.16
N SER A 45 6.70 1.36 8.76
CA SER A 45 6.33 2.75 8.45
C SER A 45 6.66 3.13 7.01
N SER A 46 7.83 2.73 6.51
CA SER A 46 8.23 2.97 5.12
C SER A 46 7.33 2.23 4.12
N LEU A 47 6.94 1.00 4.44
CA LEU A 47 6.02 0.23 3.61
C LEU A 47 4.62 0.88 3.58
N ILE A 48 4.10 1.33 4.72
CA ILE A 48 2.81 2.03 4.80
C ILE A 48 2.84 3.31 3.97
N ALA A 49 3.86 4.15 4.13
CA ALA A 49 3.99 5.38 3.37
C ALA A 49 4.05 5.12 1.85
N LEU A 50 4.72 4.04 1.42
CA LEU A 50 4.72 3.62 0.03
C LEU A 50 3.31 3.24 -0.46
N LEU A 51 2.55 2.48 0.34
CA LEU A 51 1.18 2.11 0.00
C LEU A 51 0.25 3.33 -0.07
N GLU A 52 0.39 4.29 0.84
CA GLU A 52 -0.38 5.55 0.81
C GLU A 52 -0.16 6.30 -0.51
N VAL A 53 1.10 6.45 -0.96
CA VAL A 53 1.42 7.09 -2.24
C VAL A 53 0.81 6.30 -3.40
N LYS A 54 0.96 4.97 -3.42
CA LYS A 54 0.51 4.13 -4.54
C LYS A 54 -1.02 4.04 -4.64
N THR A 55 -1.71 3.94 -3.51
CA THR A 55 -3.17 3.92 -3.46
C THR A 55 -3.77 5.30 -3.72
N TYR A 56 -3.10 6.37 -3.29
CA TYR A 56 -3.50 7.74 -3.64
C TYR A 56 -3.40 8.01 -5.14
N VAL A 57 -2.28 7.67 -5.78
CA VAL A 57 -2.08 7.84 -7.24
C VAL A 57 -3.08 7.01 -8.05
N SER A 58 -3.51 5.86 -7.54
CA SER A 58 -4.52 5.02 -8.20
C SER A 58 -5.90 5.69 -8.30
N ARG A 59 -6.19 6.73 -7.50
CA ARG A 59 -7.37 7.60 -7.68
C ARG A 59 -7.34 8.34 -9.02
N CYS A 60 -6.15 8.65 -9.56
CA CYS A 60 -5.98 9.42 -10.79
C CYS A 60 -6.02 8.58 -12.07
N GLN A 61 -5.55 7.32 -12.04
CA GLN A 61 -5.46 6.50 -13.26
C GLN A 61 -6.78 5.80 -13.62
N LYS A 62 -7.60 5.35 -12.66
CA LYS A 62 -8.88 4.69 -12.96
C LYS A 62 -10.04 5.63 -13.31
N TYR A 63 -9.90 6.95 -13.11
CA TYR A 63 -10.94 7.92 -13.52
C TYR A 63 -11.02 8.13 -15.04
N LYS A 64 -10.08 7.58 -15.83
CA LYS A 64 -10.08 7.67 -17.29
C LYS A 64 -10.72 6.48 -18.03
N GLY A 65 -11.27 5.48 -17.33
CA GLY A 65 -11.78 4.26 -17.97
C GLY A 65 -13.15 3.77 -17.50
N ALA A 66 -13.97 4.63 -16.90
CA ALA A 66 -15.30 4.26 -16.39
C ALA A 66 -16.41 5.20 -16.90
N ASN A 67 -16.27 5.68 -18.14
CA ASN A 67 -17.32 6.36 -18.91
C ASN A 67 -17.10 6.11 -20.42
N GLU A 68 -17.01 4.84 -20.81
CA GLU A 68 -17.23 4.41 -22.20
C GLU A 68 -18.20 3.23 -22.20
#